data_AF-A0AAP7A2I6-F1
#
_entry.id   AF-A0AAP7A2I6-F1
#
_cell.length_a   1.000
_cell.length_b   1.000
_cell.length_c   1.000
_cell.angle_alpha   90.00
_cell.angle_beta   90.00
_cell.angle_gamma   90.00
#
_symmetry.space_group_name_H-M   'P 1'
#
loop_
_entity.id
_entity.type
_entity.pdbx_description
1 polymer ?
#
loop_
_entity_poly.entity_id
_entity_poly.type
_entity_poly.pdbx_seq_one_letter_code
_entity_poly.pdbx_strand_id
1 'polypeptide(L)'
;MTEEDIKEFAAALATRYLQVQAEYSLSARYFINMDVTTTPLEKFQAARVQAEKAYGKWLLFNEVIGELPLDIKQAFLKECELLKSE
;
A
#
# COMPACT_ATOMS: atom_id res chain seq x y z
N MET A 1 15.50 4.93 -19.98
CA MET A 1 14.53 5.94 -19.52
C MET A 1 15.27 7.25 -19.39
N THR A 2 14.63 8.37 -19.72
CA THR A 2 15.17 9.70 -19.42
C THR A 2 14.99 10.01 -17.93
N GLU A 3 15.66 11.05 -17.42
CA GLU A 3 15.45 11.50 -16.03
C GLU A 3 14.00 11.93 -15.77
N GLU A 4 13.34 12.50 -16.78
CA GLU A 4 11.95 12.92 -16.72
C GLU A 4 11.00 11.71 -16.64
N ASP A 5 11.24 10.66 -17.44
CA ASP A 5 10.48 9.41 -17.36
C ASP A 5 10.60 8.76 -15.98
N ILE A 6 11.80 8.77 -15.39
CA ILE A 6 12.05 8.19 -14.06
C ILE A 6 11.27 8.97 -12.99
N LYS A 7 11.27 10.31 -13.09
CA LYS A 7 10.55 11.17 -12.15
C LYS A 7 9.04 10.94 -12.22
N GLU A 8 8.45 10.96 -13.43
CA GLU A 8 7.01 10.73 -13.61
C GLU A 8 6.60 9.33 -13.12
N PHE A 9 7.38 8.31 -13.47
CA PHE A 9 7.16 6.95 -13.00
C PHE A 9 7.24 6.85 -11.47
N ALA A 10 8.28 7.44 -10.87
CA ALA A 10 8.47 7.44 -9.42
C ALA A 10 7.33 8.16 -8.68
N ALA A 11 6.83 9.28 -9.20
CA ALA A 11 5.73 10.03 -8.60
C ALA A 11 4.42 9.24 -8.65
N ALA A 12 4.11 8.62 -9.80
CA ALA A 12 2.96 7.74 -9.95
C ALA A 12 3.06 6.51 -9.03
N LEU A 13 4.25 5.92 -8.93
CA LEU A 13 4.53 4.78 -8.06
C LEU A 13 4.38 5.14 -6.57
N ALA A 14 4.91 6.29 -6.14
CA ALA A 14 4.79 6.79 -4.77
C ALA A 14 3.34 7.06 -4.38
N THR A 15 2.57 7.70 -5.27
CA THR A 15 1.13 7.91 -5.09
C THR A 15 0.41 6.58 -4.90
N ARG A 16 0.69 5.61 -5.77
CA ARG A 16 0.06 4.29 -5.69
C ARG A 16 0.45 3.52 -4.43
N TYR A 17 1.71 3.62 -4.01
CA TYR A 17 2.21 3.00 -2.79
C TYR A 17 1.42 3.49 -1.56
N LEU A 18 1.24 4.81 -1.43
CA LEU A 18 0.49 5.39 -0.31
C LEU A 18 -0.98 4.96 -0.32
N GLN A 19 -1.61 4.86 -1.49
CA GLN A 19 -2.98 4.34 -1.62
C GLN A 19 -3.08 2.89 -1.15
N VAL A 20 -2.15 2.02 -1.56
CA VAL A 20 -2.13 0.60 -1.16
C VAL A 20 -1.87 0.46 0.34
N GLN A 21 -0.96 1.26 0.89
CA GLN A 21 -0.68 1.31 2.33
C GLN A 21 -1.92 1.76 3.12
N ALA A 22 -2.65 2.77 2.64
CA ALA A 22 -3.88 3.24 3.25
C ALA A 22 -5.01 2.19 3.18
N GLU A 23 -5.18 1.53 2.03
CA GLU A 23 -6.15 0.43 1.85
C GLU A 23 -5.90 -0.71 2.85
N TYR A 24 -4.64 -1.12 3.00
CA TYR A 24 -4.24 -2.11 4.00
C TYR A 24 -4.50 -1.61 5.43
N SER A 25 -4.06 -0.40 5.76
CA SER A 25 -4.21 0.16 7.11
C SER A 25 -5.68 0.26 7.53
N LEU A 26 -6.56 0.69 6.62
CA LEU A 26 -8.00 0.81 6.86
C LEU A 26 -8.66 -0.56 7.04
N SER A 27 -8.38 -1.51 6.14
CA SER A 27 -8.98 -2.85 6.21
C SER A 27 -8.50 -3.64 7.43
N ALA A 28 -7.20 -3.56 7.76
CA ALA A 28 -6.65 -4.17 8.96
C ALA A 28 -7.24 -3.55 10.23
N ARG A 29 -7.32 -2.21 10.31
CA ARG A 29 -7.93 -1.53 11.45
C ARG A 29 -9.41 -1.86 11.60
N TYR A 30 -10.15 -1.94 10.49
CA TYR A 30 -11.55 -2.35 10.52
C TYR A 30 -11.70 -3.76 11.10
N PHE A 31 -10.94 -4.73 10.59
CA PHE A 31 -11.01 -6.12 11.04
C PHE A 31 -10.60 -6.29 12.52
N ILE A 32 -9.49 -5.68 12.95
CA ILE A 32 -8.97 -5.79 14.33
C ILE A 32 -9.96 -5.22 15.37
N ASN A 33 -10.72 -4.18 15.00
CA ASN A 33 -11.68 -3.54 15.90
C ASN A 33 -13.08 -4.18 15.88
N MET A 34 -13.27 -5.28 15.14
CA MET A 34 -14.56 -5.98 15.14
C MET A 34 -14.77 -6.74 16.45
N ASP A 35 -15.94 -6.55 17.07
CA ASP A 35 -16.36 -7.34 18.21
C ASP A 35 -16.85 -8.73 17.75
N VAL A 36 -16.05 -9.75 18.04
CA VAL A 36 -16.32 -11.14 17.67
C VAL A 36 -17.56 -11.73 18.36
N THR A 37 -18.02 -11.12 19.45
CA THR A 37 -19.16 -11.63 20.23
C THR A 37 -20.50 -11.17 19.66
N THR A 38 -20.52 -10.05 18.93
CA THR A 38 -21.74 -9.43 18.39
C THR A 38 -21.76 -9.38 16.86
N THR A 39 -20.61 -9.56 16.21
CA THR A 39 -20.51 -9.54 14.74
C THR A 39 -21.01 -10.85 14.14
N PRO A 40 -21.94 -10.82 13.17
CA PRO A 40 -22.32 -12.00 12.39
C PRO A 40 -21.12 -12.66 11.70
N LEU A 41 -21.04 -14.00 11.74
CA LEU A 41 -19.91 -14.76 11.20
C LEU A 41 -19.56 -14.39 9.75
N GLU A 42 -20.56 -14.23 8.88
CA GLU A 42 -20.36 -13.86 7.48
C GLU A 42 -19.68 -12.49 7.33
N LYS A 43 -20.06 -11.50 8.17
CA LYS A 43 -19.42 -10.17 8.17
C LYS A 43 -17.99 -10.24 8.66
N PHE A 44 -17.74 -11.03 9.70
CA PHE A 44 -16.40 -11.25 10.23
C PHE A 44 -15.49 -11.92 9.17
N GLN A 45 -15.98 -12.96 8.49
CA GLN A 45 -15.26 -13.63 7.41
C GLN A 45 -14.98 -12.70 6.23
N ALA A 46 -15.96 -11.90 5.80
CA ALA A 46 -15.78 -10.93 4.72
C ALA A 46 -14.70 -9.89 5.07
N ALA A 47 -14.73 -9.35 6.30
CA ALA A 47 -13.71 -8.41 6.77
C ALA A 47 -12.31 -9.04 6.84
N ARG A 48 -12.21 -10.30 7.30
CA ARG A 48 -10.94 -11.04 7.31
C ARG A 48 -10.38 -11.19 5.89
N VAL A 49 -11.20 -11.67 4.95
CA VAL A 49 -10.80 -11.85 3.54
C VAL A 49 -10.37 -10.52 2.92
N GLN A 50 -11.05 -9.42 3.24
CA GLN A 50 -10.67 -8.10 2.75
C GLN A 50 -9.31 -7.65 3.32
N ALA A 51 -9.08 -7.82 4.61
CA ALA A 51 -7.81 -7.49 5.25
C ALA A 51 -6.65 -8.35 4.71
N GLU A 52 -6.85 -9.65 4.53
CA GLU A 52 -5.87 -10.56 3.93
C GLU A 52 -5.52 -10.17 2.48
N LYS A 53 -6.52 -9.81 1.67
CA LYS A 53 -6.31 -9.33 0.29
C LYS A 53 -5.53 -8.03 0.26
N ALA A 54 -5.87 -7.06 1.11
CA ALA A 54 -5.18 -5.78 1.16
C ALA A 54 -3.73 -5.95 1.65
N TYR A 55 -3.49 -6.82 2.63
CA TYR A 55 -2.15 -7.18 3.08
C TYR A 55 -1.33 -7.84 1.96
N GLY A 56 -1.91 -8.80 1.23
CA GLY A 56 -1.26 -9.44 0.09
C GLY A 56 -0.87 -8.44 -1.00
N LYS A 57 -1.74 -7.48 -1.32
CA LYS A 57 -1.40 -6.37 -2.24
C LYS A 57 -0.23 -5.54 -1.74
N TRP A 58 -0.24 -5.17 -0.46
CA TRP A 58 0.82 -4.37 0.15
C TRP A 58 2.17 -5.11 0.15
N LEU A 59 2.18 -6.40 0.47
CA LEU A 59 3.39 -7.24 0.39
C LEU A 59 3.96 -7.30 -1.03
N LEU A 60 3.13 -7.64 -2.02
CA LEU A 60 3.56 -7.70 -3.41
C LEU A 60 4.12 -6.36 -3.89
N PHE A 61 3.51 -5.25 -3.49
CA PHE A 61 3.99 -3.92 -3.86
C PHE A 61 5.38 -3.63 -3.27
N ASN A 62 5.62 -4.01 -2.00
CA ASN A 62 6.94 -3.86 -1.37
C ASN A 62 8.00 -4.76 -2.03
N GLU A 63 7.63 -5.97 -2.44
CA GLU A 63 8.51 -6.88 -3.17
C GLU A 63 8.95 -6.26 -4.50
N VAL A 64 8.00 -5.77 -5.29
CA VAL A 64 8.29 -5.08 -6.56
C VAL A 64 9.20 -3.85 -6.34
N ILE A 65 8.93 -3.01 -5.32
CA ILE A 65 9.81 -1.89 -4.96
C ILE A 65 11.22 -2.38 -4.58
N GLY A 66 11.29 -3.53 -3.91
CA GLY A 66 12.53 -4.22 -3.54
C GLY A 66 13.43 -4.47 -4.76
N GLU A 67 12.84 -4.86 -5.88
CA GLU A 67 13.50 -5.25 -7.13
C GLU A 67 13.76 -4.11 -8.11
N LEU A 68 13.29 -2.89 -7.82
CA LEU A 68 13.49 -1.75 -8.72
C LEU A 68 14.98 -1.38 -8.87
N PRO A 69 15.40 -0.93 -10.08
CA PRO A 69 16.68 -0.27 -10.29
C PRO A 69 16.94 0.85 -9.28
N LEU A 70 18.21 1.04 -8.90
CA LEU A 70 18.61 1.96 -7.82
C LEU A 70 18.18 3.41 -8.06
N ASP A 71 18.31 3.88 -9.30
CA ASP A 71 17.89 5.22 -9.75
C ASP A 71 16.39 5.44 -9.56
N ILE A 72 15.57 4.47 -9.99
CA ILE A 72 14.11 4.49 -9.80
C ILE A 72 13.75 4.43 -8.31
N LYS A 73 14.46 3.60 -7.53
CA LYS A 73 14.22 3.44 -6.10
C LYS A 73 14.52 4.72 -5.32
N GLN A 74 15.60 5.41 -5.66
CA GLN A 74 15.95 6.71 -5.07
C GLN A 74 14.92 7.78 -5.42
N ALA A 75 14.50 7.86 -6.69
CA ALA A 75 13.45 8.78 -7.11
C ALA A 75 12.13 8.48 -6.37
N PHE A 76 11.72 7.21 -6.29
CA PHE A 76 10.54 6.77 -5.55
C PHE A 76 10.57 7.19 -4.07
N LEU A 77 11.68 6.95 -3.37
CA LEU A 77 11.81 7.30 -1.96
C LEU A 77 11.67 8.82 -1.74
N LYS A 78 12.28 9.62 -2.62
CA LYS A 78 12.16 11.08 -2.59
C LYS A 78 10.71 11.53 -2.78
N GLU A 79 10.01 10.98 -3.76
CA GLU A 79 8.59 11.30 -3.99
C GLU A 79 7.71 10.87 -2.79
N CYS A 80 8.00 9.73 -2.16
CA CYS A 80 7.32 9.32 -0.93
C CYS A 80 7.56 10.26 0.26
N GLU A 81 8.75 10.86 0.39
CA GLU A 81 9.04 11.85 1.44
C GLU A 81 8.32 13.17 1.18
N LEU A 82 8.27 13.62 -0.07
CA LEU A 82 7.53 14.82 -0.47
C LEU A 82 6.05 14.68 -0.12
N LEU A 83 5.41 13.59 -0.55
CA LEU A 83 3.98 13.33 -0.30
C LEU A 83 3.62 13.15 1.19
N LYS A 84 4.58 12.86 2.06
CA LYS A 84 4.35 12.78 3.53
C LYS A 84 4.50 14.14 4.23
N SER A 85 5.11 15.10 3.57
CA SER A 85 5.37 16.44 4.09
C SER A 85 4.28 17.45 3.72
N GLU A 86 3.35 17.05 2.85
CA GLU A 86 2.12 17.75 2.46
C GLU A 86 0.95 17.41 3.40
#